data_AF-A0A7X7TCH6-F1
#
_entry.id   AF-A0A7X7TCH6-F1
#
_cell.length_a   1.000
_cell.length_b   1.000
_cell.length_c   1.000
_cell.angle_alpha   90.00
_cell.angle_beta   90.00
_cell.angle_gamma   90.00
#
_symmetry.space_group_name_H-M   'P 1'
#
loop_
_entity.id
_entity.type
_entity.pdbx_description
1 polymer ?
#
loop_
_entity_poly.entity_id
_entity_poly.type
_entity_poly.pdbx_seq_one_letter_code
_entity_poly.pdbx_strand_id
1 'polypeptide(L)'
;MIFGRHGDGWQAWDSNGKAVESHPGKQGDREHIENFLQCVRTRNKPIADVENGHQSALLCHLANISYRVGNKKLEFDAKTETITNLPEANQYLKRTYRQPWIIPDTV
;
A
#
# COMPACT_ATOMS: atom_id res chain seq x y z
N MET A 1 -7.15 -25.30 5.69
CA MET A 1 -8.07 -24.39 4.97
C MET A 1 -7.24 -23.63 3.94
N ILE A 2 -7.54 -23.81 2.66
CA ILE A 2 -6.86 -23.10 1.57
C ILE A 2 -7.79 -21.99 1.11
N PHE A 3 -7.30 -20.75 1.08
CA PHE A 3 -8.06 -19.60 0.60
C PHE A 3 -7.53 -19.24 -0.79
N GLY A 4 -8.42 -19.27 -1.79
CA GLY A 4 -8.06 -19.05 -3.18
C GLY A 4 -8.95 -17.98 -3.80
N ARG A 5 -8.35 -17.11 -4.63
CA ARG A 5 -9.12 -16.22 -5.50
C ARG A 5 -9.65 -17.05 -6.67
N HIS A 6 -10.95 -16.99 -6.90
CA HIS A 6 -11.61 -17.71 -8.00
C HIS A 6 -12.48 -16.72 -8.79
N GLY A 7 -12.00 -16.35 -9.98
CA GLY A 7 -12.58 -15.26 -10.76
C GLY A 7 -12.56 -13.94 -9.97
N ASP A 8 -13.71 -13.27 -9.92
CA ASP A 8 -13.86 -12.00 -9.19
C ASP A 8 -14.15 -12.20 -7.70
N GLY A 9 -14.34 -13.43 -7.24
CA GLY A 9 -14.65 -13.78 -5.86
C GLY A 9 -13.54 -14.53 -5.13
N TRP A 10 -13.92 -15.16 -4.03
CA TRP A 10 -13.03 -16.02 -3.25
C TRP A 10 -13.71 -17.32 -2.87
N GLN A 11 -12.90 -18.36 -2.66
CA GLN A 11 -13.32 -19.66 -2.16
C GLN A 11 -12.41 -20.13 -1.04
N ALA A 12 -13.01 -20.72 -0.01
CA ALA A 12 -12.33 -21.44 1.05
C ALA A 12 -12.51 -22.95 0.84
N TRP A 13 -11.43 -23.70 0.99
CA TRP A 13 -11.37 -25.14 0.80
C TRP A 13 -10.91 -25.84 2.07
N ASP A 14 -11.47 -27.00 2.39
CA ASP A 14 -10.99 -27.87 3.46
C ASP A 14 -9.74 -28.66 3.05
N SER A 15 -9.22 -29.49 3.97
CA SER A 15 -8.03 -30.32 3.72
C SER A 15 -8.23 -31.43 2.69
N ASN A 16 -9.48 -31.77 2.36
CA ASN A 16 -9.84 -32.80 1.39
C ASN A 16 -10.12 -32.21 0.00
N GLY A 17 -9.91 -30.90 -0.18
CA GLY A 17 -10.19 -30.22 -1.44
C GLY A 17 -11.69 -30.03 -1.70
N LYS A 18 -12.53 -30.00 -0.66
CA LYS A 18 -13.94 -29.62 -0.79
C LYS A 18 -14.10 -28.12 -0.52
N ALA A 19 -14.78 -27.41 -1.41
CA ALA A 19 -15.16 -26.02 -1.19
C ALA A 19 -16.14 -25.94 -0.01
N VAL A 20 -15.78 -25.20 1.03
CA VAL A 20 -16.60 -25.00 2.24
C VAL A 20 -17.33 -23.66 2.23
N GLU A 21 -16.78 -22.65 1.55
CA GLU A 21 -17.40 -21.34 1.43
C GLU A 21 -16.96 -20.65 0.12
N SER A 22 -17.85 -19.85 -0.46
CA SER A 22 -17.59 -19.08 -1.65
C SER A 22 -18.42 -17.80 -1.62
N HIS A 23 -17.80 -16.68 -1.97
CA HIS A 23 -18.53 -15.43 -2.20
C HIS A 23 -18.12 -14.83 -3.54
N PRO A 24 -19.09 -14.34 -4.33
CA PRO A 24 -18.77 -13.59 -5.53
C PRO A 24 -18.15 -12.25 -5.12
N GLY A 25 -17.28 -11.74 -5.97
CA GLY A 25 -16.88 -10.34 -5.91
C GLY A 25 -17.09 -9.71 -7.28
N LYS A 26 -16.90 -8.40 -7.34
CA LYS A 26 -16.87 -7.64 -8.58
C LYS A 26 -15.59 -6.83 -8.57
N GLN A 27 -14.79 -6.94 -9.64
CA GLN A 27 -13.62 -6.09 -9.78
C GLN A 27 -14.03 -4.66 -10.12
N GLY A 28 -13.35 -3.69 -9.49
CA GLY A 28 -13.58 -2.26 -9.71
C GLY A 28 -12.73 -1.66 -10.83
N ASP A 29 -11.96 -2.49 -11.56
CA ASP A 29 -10.96 -2.03 -12.52
C ASP A 29 -11.56 -1.16 -13.62
N ARG A 30 -12.71 -1.57 -14.19
CA ARG A 30 -13.37 -0.82 -15.24
C ARG A 30 -13.79 0.57 -14.75
N GLU A 31 -14.47 0.63 -13.61
CA GLU A 31 -14.91 1.87 -12.99
C GLU A 31 -13.72 2.77 -12.60
N HIS A 32 -12.62 2.18 -12.12
CA HIS A 32 -11.40 2.91 -11.76
C HIS A 32 -10.68 3.50 -12.98
N ILE A 33 -10.57 2.72 -14.07
CA ILE A 33 -10.00 3.17 -15.35
C ILE A 33 -10.86 4.28 -15.96
N GLU A 34 -12.19 4.11 -15.98
CA GLU A 34 -13.13 5.11 -16.45
C GLU A 34 -12.99 6.43 -15.66
N ASN A 35 -12.93 6.35 -14.32
CA ASN A 35 -12.70 7.52 -13.47
C ASN A 35 -11.39 8.23 -13.82
N PHE A 36 -10.29 7.49 -13.92
CA PHE A 36 -8.98 8.07 -14.25
C PHE A 36 -9.01 8.79 -15.61
N LEU A 37 -9.54 8.15 -16.66
CA LEU A 37 -9.64 8.76 -17.99
C LEU A 37 -10.52 10.01 -17.99
N GLN A 38 -11.61 10.02 -17.21
CA GLN A 38 -12.46 11.21 -17.04
C GLN A 38 -11.71 12.34 -16.33
N CYS A 39 -10.98 12.05 -15.26
CA CYS A 39 -10.15 13.02 -14.53
C CYS A 39 -9.04 13.61 -15.42
N VAL A 40 -8.43 12.81 -16.30
CA VAL A 40 -7.44 13.31 -17.28
C VAL A 40 -8.07 14.34 -18.22
N ARG A 41 -9.29 14.08 -18.72
CA ARG A 41 -10.00 14.97 -19.65
C ARG A 41 -10.50 16.24 -18.97
N THR A 42 -11.06 16.10 -17.77
CA THR A 42 -11.73 17.19 -17.04
C THR A 42 -10.81 17.97 -16.11
N ARG A 43 -9.58 17.47 -15.88
CA ARG A 43 -8.63 17.97 -14.88
C ARG A 43 -9.15 17.90 -13.43
N ASN A 44 -10.13 17.03 -13.17
CA ASN A 44 -10.60 16.74 -11.81
C ASN A 44 -9.65 15.79 -11.07
N LYS A 45 -9.72 15.80 -9.73
CA LYS A 45 -8.98 14.88 -8.85
C LYS A 45 -9.53 13.43 -9.00
N PRO A 46 -8.68 12.41 -9.23
CA PRO A 46 -9.10 11.01 -9.22
C PRO A 46 -9.64 10.56 -7.86
N ILE A 47 -10.46 9.52 -7.84
CA ILE A 47 -10.97 8.94 -6.58
C ILE A 47 -9.84 8.33 -5.73
N ALA A 48 -8.81 7.78 -6.38
CA ALA A 48 -7.57 7.34 -5.77
C ALA A 48 -6.42 8.20 -6.30
N ASP A 49 -6.18 9.31 -5.63
CA ASP A 49 -5.11 10.25 -5.98
C ASP A 49 -3.75 9.84 -5.38
N VAL A 50 -2.74 10.68 -5.59
CA VAL A 50 -1.38 10.41 -5.10
C VAL A 50 -1.29 10.33 -3.58
N GLU A 51 -2.09 11.12 -2.85
CA GLU A 51 -2.09 11.09 -1.39
C GLU A 51 -2.62 9.75 -0.88
N ASN A 52 -3.74 9.25 -1.43
CA ASN A 52 -4.25 7.92 -1.12
C ASN A 52 -3.21 6.82 -1.43
N GLY A 53 -2.52 6.94 -2.56
CA GLY A 53 -1.45 6.02 -2.95
C GLY A 53 -0.27 6.04 -1.97
N HIS A 54 0.16 7.23 -1.56
CA HIS A 54 1.23 7.43 -0.56
C HIS A 54 0.86 6.78 0.78
N GLN A 55 -0.32 7.08 1.32
CA GLN A 55 -0.76 6.53 2.61
C GLN A 55 -0.86 4.99 2.56
N SER A 56 -1.34 4.42 1.44
CA SER A 56 -1.40 2.97 1.27
C SER A 56 -0.01 2.33 1.28
N ALA A 57 0.94 2.89 0.53
CA ALA A 57 2.31 2.40 0.47
C ALA A 57 3.06 2.59 1.80
N LEU A 58 2.84 3.72 2.48
CA LEU A 58 3.44 4.07 3.76
C LEU A 58 3.20 2.97 4.81
N LEU A 59 1.99 2.43 4.90
CA LEU A 59 1.67 1.36 5.85
C LEU A 59 2.52 0.10 5.63
N CYS A 60 2.69 -0.31 4.36
CA CYS A 60 3.55 -1.43 4.02
C CYS A 60 5.03 -1.14 4.35
N HIS A 61 5.48 0.10 4.15
CA HIS A 61 6.83 0.51 4.52
C HIS A 61 7.04 0.50 6.03
N LEU A 62 6.12 1.06 6.82
CA LEU A 62 6.20 1.07 8.28
C LEU A 62 6.23 -0.36 8.86
N ALA A 63 5.44 -1.29 8.31
CA ALA A 63 5.50 -2.70 8.70
C ALA A 63 6.89 -3.32 8.44
N ASN A 64 7.48 -3.05 7.27
CA ASN A 64 8.81 -3.52 6.93
C ASN A 64 9.90 -2.88 7.80
N ILE A 65 9.76 -1.59 8.13
CA ILE A 65 10.69 -0.88 9.02
C ILE A 65 10.62 -1.48 10.43
N SER A 66 9.41 -1.68 10.96
CA SER A 66 9.17 -2.33 12.25
C SER A 66 9.88 -3.67 12.36
N TYR A 67 9.77 -4.50 11.32
CA TYR A 67 10.49 -5.76 11.21
C TYR A 67 12.01 -5.58 11.21
N ARG A 68 12.54 -4.67 10.38
CA ARG A 68 13.99 -4.40 10.25
C ARG A 68 14.64 -3.91 11.54
N VAL A 69 13.92 -3.18 12.38
CA VAL A 69 14.43 -2.68 13.67
C VAL A 69 14.18 -3.64 14.84
N GLY A 70 13.89 -4.92 14.53
CA GLY A 70 13.74 -5.97 15.54
C GLY A 70 12.32 -6.11 16.06
N ASN A 71 11.33 -6.07 15.16
CA ASN A 71 9.90 -6.24 15.45
C ASN A 71 9.37 -5.27 16.53
N LYS A 72 9.70 -3.99 16.39
CA LYS A 72 9.30 -2.95 17.36
C LYS A 72 8.03 -2.24 16.93
N LYS A 73 7.19 -1.87 17.90
CA LYS A 73 6.08 -0.95 17.66
C LYS A 73 6.65 0.43 17.31
N LEU A 74 6.22 0.99 16.18
CA LEU A 74 6.59 2.33 15.75
C LEU A 74 5.49 3.32 16.14
N GLU A 75 5.87 4.48 16.68
CA GLU A 75 5.00 5.64 16.84
C GLU A 75 5.35 6.62 15.73
N PHE A 76 4.38 6.89 14.85
CA PHE A 76 4.57 7.67 13.64
C PHE A 76 3.77 8.97 13.74
N ASP A 77 4.44 10.10 13.53
CA ASP A 77 3.78 11.40 13.42
C ASP A 77 3.43 11.66 11.96
N ALA A 78 2.14 11.66 11.64
CA ALA A 78 1.64 11.91 10.29
C ALA A 78 1.91 13.33 9.78
N LYS A 79 2.22 14.30 10.65
CA LYS A 79 2.51 15.68 10.22
C LYS A 79 3.94 15.84 9.72
N THR A 80 4.89 15.26 10.43
CA THR A 80 6.31 15.31 10.07
C THR A 80 6.76 14.12 9.24
N GLU A 81 5.92 13.08 9.16
CA GLU A 81 6.20 11.78 8.54
C GLU A 81 7.43 11.10 9.13
N THR A 82 7.60 11.20 10.45
CA THR A 82 8.75 10.62 11.18
C THR A 82 8.34 9.67 12.30
N ILE A 83 9.25 8.78 12.67
CA ILE A 83 9.11 7.86 13.79
C ILE A 83 9.69 8.52 15.06
N THR A 84 8.85 8.70 16.08
CA THR A 84 9.18 9.51 17.27
C THR A 84 9.81 8.69 18.40
N ASN A 85 9.49 7.41 18.50
CA ASN A 85 9.91 6.56 19.62
C ASN A 85 11.21 5.77 19.37
N LEU A 86 11.68 5.70 18.11
CA LEU A 86 12.85 4.91 17.68
C LEU A 86 13.62 5.66 16.58
N PRO A 87 14.52 6.60 16.92
CA PRO A 87 15.21 7.46 15.96
C PRO A 87 15.97 6.71 14.87
N GLU A 88 16.56 5.55 15.19
CA GLU A 88 17.30 4.72 14.25
C GLU A 88 16.42 4.15 13.12
N ALA A 89 15.09 4.09 13.31
CA ALA A 89 14.17 3.62 12.30
C ALA A 89 14.00 4.64 11.14
N ASN A 90 14.23 5.92 11.41
CA ASN A 90 14.10 6.99 10.41
C ASN A 90 15.11 6.86 9.26
N GLN A 91 16.22 6.14 9.45
CA GLN A 91 17.19 5.87 8.39
C GLN A 91 16.59 5.08 7.20
N TYR A 92 15.47 4.38 7.43
CA TYR A 92 14.79 3.57 6.43
C TYR A 92 13.65 4.31 5.73
N LEU A 93 13.27 5.51 6.18
CA LEU A 93 12.22 6.31 5.54
C LEU A 93 12.68 6.87 4.19
N LYS A 94 13.98 7.09 4.01
CA LYS A 94 14.56 7.57 2.77
C LYS A 94 15.64 6.62 2.27
N ARG A 95 15.68 6.43 0.96
CA ARG A 95 16.73 5.64 0.30
C ARG A 95 17.98 6.48 0.12
N THR A 96 19.15 5.89 0.37
CA THR A 96 20.42 6.46 -0.09
C THR A 96 20.50 6.35 -1.61
N TYR A 97 20.44 7.50 -2.28
CA TYR A 97 20.53 7.59 -3.75
C TYR A 97 21.97 7.42 -4.25
N ARG A 98 22.12 6.87 -5.45
CA ARG A 98 23.43 6.71 -6.11
C ARG A 98 23.73 7.94 -6.96
N GLN A 99 24.85 8.61 -6.70
CA GLN A 99 25.30 9.75 -7.52
C GLN A 99 25.50 9.38 -9.00
N PRO A 100 25.17 10.26 -9.97
CA PRO A 100 24.56 11.59 -9.80
C PRO A 100 23.01 11.59 -9.71
N TRP A 101 22.37 10.41 -9.62
CA TRP A 101 20.92 10.24 -9.67
C TRP A 101 20.27 10.46 -8.30
N ILE A 102 20.25 11.70 -7.84
CA ILE A 102 19.66 12.10 -6.56
C ILE A 102 18.34 12.84 -6.74
N ILE A 103 17.45 12.69 -5.77
CA ILE A 103 16.29 13.57 -5.61
C ILE A 103 16.68 14.66 -4.60
N PRO A 104 16.69 15.95 -5.00
CA PRO A 104 17.01 17.05 -4.09
C PRO A 104 16.08 17.05 -2.86
N ASP A 105 16.61 17.48 -1.72
CA ASP A 105 15.81 17.64 -0.49
C ASP A 105 14.86 18.83 -0.55
N THR A 106 15.04 19.72 -1.52
CA THR A 106 14.23 20.90 -1.75
C THR A 106 13.83 20.92 -3.23
N VAL A 107 12.51 20.95 -3.48
CA VAL A 107 11.93 21.12 -4.82
C VAL A 107 11.67 22.61 -5.06
#